data_AF-A0A1V9YDM7-F1
#
_entry.id   AF-A0A1V9YDM7-F1
#
_cell.length_a   1.000
_cell.length_b   1.000
_cell.length_c   1.000
_cell.angle_alpha   90.00
_cell.angle_beta   90.00
_cell.angle_gamma   90.00
#
_symmetry.space_group_name_H-M   'P 1'
#
loop_
_entity.id
_entity.type
_entity.pdbx_description
1 polymer ?
#
loop_
_entity_poly.entity_id
_entity_poly.type
_entity_poly.pdbx_seq_one_letter_code
_entity_poly.pdbx_strand_id
1 'polypeptide(L)'
;MGQTTSKYTHASNDYELVIKCSKELEYILEADFGATGRGLHEKISSANGDFSPQLVRQMRYLATIRNKLIHERGFDAIPDRSDFIAKFEQSAAELEALVKARRGNRGDSACRIM
;
A
#
# COMPACT_ATOMS: atom_id res chain seq x y z
N MET A 1 24.78 -13.61 -3.82
CA MET A 1 23.80 -12.54 -4.13
C MET A 1 22.42 -13.14 -3.90
N GLY A 2 21.81 -12.86 -2.74
CA GLY A 2 20.56 -13.48 -2.32
C GLY A 2 19.38 -12.87 -3.07
N GLN A 3 18.70 -13.66 -3.88
CA GLN A 3 17.42 -13.26 -4.46
C GLN A 3 16.40 -13.29 -3.34
N THR A 4 16.00 -12.12 -2.85
CA THR A 4 14.83 -11.98 -1.98
C THR A 4 13.62 -12.37 -2.83
N THR A 5 13.19 -13.63 -2.71
CA THR A 5 11.99 -14.14 -3.39
C THR A 5 10.79 -13.46 -2.75
N SER A 6 10.42 -12.29 -3.28
CA SER A 6 9.23 -11.56 -2.87
C SER A 6 8.02 -12.49 -2.99
N LYS A 7 7.15 -12.52 -1.98
CA LYS A 7 5.93 -13.37 -1.95
C LYS A 7 4.98 -13.16 -3.15
N TYR A 8 5.23 -12.12 -3.96
CA TYR A 8 4.40 -11.68 -5.08
C TYR A 8 4.98 -12.00 -6.46
N THR A 9 6.23 -12.47 -6.58
CA THR A 9 6.82 -12.84 -7.89
C THR A 9 6.19 -14.10 -8.50
N HIS A 10 5.40 -14.89 -7.75
CA HIS A 10 4.73 -16.11 -8.23
C HIS A 10 3.25 -15.92 -8.63
N ALA A 11 2.68 -14.71 -8.59
CA ALA A 11 1.32 -14.50 -9.11
C ALA A 11 1.33 -14.71 -10.63
N SER A 12 0.70 -15.77 -11.13
CA SER A 12 0.67 -16.07 -12.57
C SER A 12 -0.14 -15.06 -13.40
N ASN A 13 -0.80 -14.10 -12.74
CA ASN A 13 -1.66 -13.12 -13.39
C ASN A 13 -1.48 -11.73 -12.74
N ASP A 14 -1.20 -10.72 -13.56
CA ASP A 14 -0.94 -9.35 -13.10
C ASP A 14 -2.16 -8.70 -12.45
N TYR A 15 -3.37 -9.10 -12.89
CA TYR A 15 -4.62 -8.74 -12.25
C TYR A 15 -4.66 -9.15 -10.78
N GLU A 16 -4.29 -10.40 -10.49
CA GLU A 16 -4.30 -10.90 -9.12
C GLU A 16 -3.29 -10.16 -8.25
N LEU A 17 -2.09 -9.90 -8.81
CA LEU A 17 -1.03 -9.14 -8.16
C LEU A 17 -1.52 -7.76 -7.71
N VAL A 18 -2.02 -6.95 -8.65
CA VAL A 18 -2.44 -5.57 -8.33
C VAL A 18 -3.62 -5.56 -7.37
N ILE A 19 -4.54 -6.51 -7.47
CA ILE A 19 -5.71 -6.59 -6.58
C ILE A 19 -5.27 -6.95 -5.16
N LYS A 20 -4.41 -7.96 -4.99
CA LYS A 20 -3.90 -8.37 -3.68
C LYS A 20 -3.09 -7.25 -3.03
N CYS A 21 -2.17 -6.63 -3.78
CA CYS A 21 -1.39 -5.50 -3.33
C CYS A 21 -2.29 -4.32 -2.90
N SER A 22 -3.28 -3.96 -3.73
CA SER A 22 -4.19 -2.86 -3.42
C SER A 22 -4.98 -3.15 -2.14
N LYS A 23 -5.55 -4.35 -2.00
CA LYS A 23 -6.29 -4.75 -0.79
C LYS A 23 -5.46 -4.65 0.48
N GLU A 24 -4.19 -5.04 0.41
CA GLU A 24 -3.27 -4.97 1.55
C GLU A 24 -3.06 -3.51 2.00
N LEU A 25 -2.78 -2.60 1.05
CA LEU A 25 -2.59 -1.18 1.35
C LEU A 25 -3.87 -0.53 1.87
N GLU A 26 -5.00 -0.87 1.26
CA GLU A 26 -6.31 -0.39 1.68
C GLU A 26 -6.61 -0.80 3.12
N TYR A 27 -6.35 -2.07 3.47
CA TYR A 27 -6.55 -2.58 4.82
C TYR A 27 -5.69 -1.84 5.85
N ILE A 28 -4.41 -1.61 5.56
CA ILE A 28 -3.50 -0.88 6.46
C ILE A 28 -3.98 0.57 6.66
N LEU A 29 -4.35 1.25 5.57
CA LEU A 29 -4.86 2.62 5.61
C LEU A 29 -6.17 2.73 6.40
N GLU A 30 -7.09 1.78 6.23
CA GLU A 30 -8.35 1.76 6.96
C GLU A 30 -8.15 1.43 8.44
N ALA A 31 -7.37 0.39 8.76
CA ALA A 31 -7.21 -0.11 10.12
C ALA A 31 -6.40 0.83 11.03
N ASP A 32 -5.27 1.37 10.54
CA ASP A 32 -4.34 2.13 11.38
C ASP A 32 -4.38 3.66 11.11
N PHE A 33 -4.92 4.10 9.97
CA PHE A 33 -5.05 5.52 9.63
C PHE A 33 -6.50 6.02 9.53
N GLY A 34 -7.49 5.14 9.69
CA GLY A 34 -8.90 5.51 9.62
C GLY A 34 -9.30 6.08 8.25
N ALA A 35 -8.61 5.66 7.20
CA ALA A 35 -8.90 6.08 5.84
C ALA A 35 -10.33 5.69 5.43
N THR A 36 -10.98 6.53 4.63
CA THR A 36 -12.32 6.26 4.10
C THR A 36 -12.33 6.44 2.59
N GLY A 37 -13.06 5.58 1.88
CA GLY A 37 -13.15 5.64 0.42
C GLY A 37 -13.50 4.29 -0.20
N ARG A 38 -13.92 4.28 -1.47
CA ARG A 38 -14.27 3.04 -2.19
C ARG A 38 -13.08 2.39 -2.88
N GLY A 39 -11.96 3.11 -3.01
CA GLY A 39 -10.73 2.57 -3.56
C GLY A 39 -9.48 3.22 -3.00
N LEU A 40 -8.34 2.64 -3.35
CA LEU A 40 -7.02 3.05 -2.86
C LEU A 40 -6.74 4.55 -3.05
N HIS A 41 -7.11 5.13 -4.19
CA HIS A 41 -6.89 6.57 -4.45
C HIS A 41 -7.62 7.47 -3.44
N GLU A 42 -8.89 7.17 -3.16
CA GLU A 42 -9.69 7.94 -2.18
C GLU A 42 -9.16 7.72 -0.77
N LYS A 43 -8.81 6.47 -0.42
CA LYS A 43 -8.27 6.14 0.91
C LYS A 43 -6.94 6.86 1.17
N ILE A 44 -6.03 6.95 0.20
CA ILE A 44 -4.80 7.73 0.34
C ILE A 44 -5.11 9.20 0.62
N SER A 45 -6.13 9.77 -0.04
CA SER A 45 -6.49 11.17 0.12
C SER A 45 -7.24 11.46 1.43
N SER A 46 -8.02 10.50 1.92
CA SER A 46 -8.76 10.60 3.19
C SER A 46 -7.98 10.13 4.40
N ALA A 47 -6.87 9.40 4.22
CA ALA A 47 -6.05 8.92 5.31
C ALA A 47 -5.45 10.11 6.07
N ASN A 48 -5.75 10.20 7.36
CA ASN A 48 -5.16 11.19 8.26
C ASN A 48 -3.86 10.62 8.84
N GLY A 49 -2.76 10.83 8.12
CA GLY A 49 -1.42 10.38 8.49
C GLY A 49 -0.33 11.34 8.01
N ASP A 50 0.77 11.38 8.76
CA ASP A 50 1.98 12.12 8.38
C ASP A 50 2.75 11.30 7.33
N PHE A 51 2.21 11.28 6.11
CA PHE A 51 2.81 10.55 5.00
C PHE A 51 3.87 11.43 4.33
N SER A 52 5.03 10.85 4.06
CA SER A 52 6.03 11.51 3.23
C SER A 52 5.45 11.81 1.84
N PRO A 53 5.75 12.98 1.24
CA PRO A 53 5.28 13.29 -0.12
C PRO A 53 5.74 12.26 -1.16
N GLN A 54 6.86 11.57 -0.90
CA GLN A 54 7.33 10.47 -1.74
C GLN A 54 6.41 9.24 -1.65
N LEU A 55 5.98 8.88 -0.43
CA LEU A 55 5.04 7.78 -0.19
C LEU A 55 3.73 7.98 -0.94
N VAL A 56 3.12 9.16 -0.75
CA VAL A 56 1.85 9.52 -1.39
C VAL A 56 1.98 9.42 -2.91
N ARG A 57 3.12 9.83 -3.48
CA ARG A 57 3.38 9.73 -4.92
C ARG A 57 3.48 8.27 -5.37
N GLN A 58 4.17 7.42 -4.63
CA GLN A 58 4.26 5.99 -4.94
C GLN A 58 2.89 5.30 -4.86
N MET A 59 2.13 5.57 -3.81
CA MET A 59 0.79 5.00 -3.62
C MET A 59 -0.20 5.48 -4.70
N ARG A 60 -0.14 6.76 -5.09
CA ARG A 60 -0.94 7.28 -6.22
C ARG A 60 -0.58 6.61 -7.54
N TYR A 61 0.70 6.33 -7.76
CA TYR A 61 1.14 5.57 -8.94
C TYR A 61 0.52 4.16 -8.94
N LEU A 62 0.59 3.44 -7.81
CA LEU A 62 -0.02 2.11 -7.68
C LEU A 62 -1.54 2.16 -7.92
N ALA A 63 -2.24 3.14 -7.34
CA ALA A 63 -3.66 3.34 -7.54
C ALA A 63 -4.01 3.64 -9.01
N THR A 64 -3.16 4.39 -9.71
CA THR A 64 -3.32 4.69 -11.14
C THR A 64 -3.18 3.43 -11.99
N ILE A 65 -2.13 2.64 -11.75
CA ILE A 65 -1.91 1.37 -12.47
C ILE A 65 -3.06 0.40 -12.22
N ARG A 66 -3.51 0.25 -10.96
CA ARG A 66 -4.69 -0.56 -10.63
C ARG A 66 -5.93 -0.06 -11.35
N ASN A 67 -6.18 1.24 -11.40
CA ASN A 67 -7.37 1.76 -12.09
C ASN A 67 -7.31 1.53 -13.59
N LYS A 68 -6.16 1.73 -14.22
CA LYS A 68 -5.98 1.42 -15.64
C LYS A 68 -6.20 -0.06 -15.91
N LEU A 69 -5.56 -0.94 -15.14
CA LEU A 69 -5.65 -2.38 -15.33
C LEU A 69 -7.05 -2.94 -15.10
N ILE A 70 -7.84 -2.34 -14.21
CA ILE A 70 -9.21 -2.80 -13.94
C ILE A 70 -10.26 -2.18 -14.87
N HIS A 71 -10.07 -0.93 -15.32
CA HIS A 71 -11.12 -0.16 -16.00
C HIS A 71 -10.81 0.21 -17.46
N GLU A 72 -9.54 0.23 -17.88
CA GLU A 72 -9.15 0.62 -19.23
C GLU A 72 -9.19 -0.58 -20.17
N ARG A 73 -10.07 -0.55 -21.18
CA ARG A 73 -10.16 -1.61 -22.20
C ARG A 73 -8.88 -1.62 -23.04
N GLY A 74 -8.07 -2.67 -22.91
CA GLY A 74 -6.80 -2.85 -23.64
C GLY A 74 -5.54 -2.68 -22.78
N PHE A 75 -5.69 -2.38 -21.48
CA PHE A 75 -4.59 -2.36 -20.52
C PHE A 75 -4.59 -3.64 -19.67
N ASP A 76 -4.17 -4.75 -20.26
CA ASP A 76 -4.26 -6.09 -19.65
C ASP A 76 -2.97 -6.56 -18.96
N ALA A 77 -1.92 -5.75 -18.99
CA ALA A 77 -0.61 -6.11 -18.43
C ALA A 77 0.05 -4.91 -17.73
N ILE A 78 0.80 -5.20 -16.67
CA ILE A 78 1.64 -4.20 -16.03
C ILE A 78 2.89 -4.00 -16.91
N PRO A 79 3.20 -2.77 -17.35
CA PRO A 79 4.37 -2.52 -18.22
C PRO A 79 5.68 -2.92 -17.55
N ASP A 80 5.83 -2.60 -16.26
CA ASP A 80 7.01 -2.90 -15.46
C ASP A 80 6.63 -3.54 -14.14
N ARG A 81 6.43 -4.86 -14.18
CA ARG A 81 6.05 -5.62 -12.98
C ARG A 81 7.07 -5.51 -11.85
N SER A 82 8.37 -5.54 -12.18
CA SER A 82 9.43 -5.43 -11.18
C SER A 82 9.43 -4.07 -10.48
N ASP A 83 9.23 -2.99 -11.23
CA ASP A 83 9.13 -1.63 -10.67
C ASP A 83 7.85 -1.49 -9.83
N PHE A 84 6.73 -2.05 -10.29
CA PHE A 84 5.48 -2.06 -9.53
C PHE A 84 5.64 -2.76 -8.18
N ILE A 85 6.24 -3.95 -8.15
CA ILE A 85 6.50 -4.70 -6.91
C ILE A 85 7.47 -3.91 -6.02
N ALA A 86 8.56 -3.37 -6.57
CA ALA A 86 9.52 -2.61 -5.78
C ALA A 86 8.90 -1.36 -5.16
N LYS A 87 8.04 -0.63 -5.87
CA LYS A 87 7.29 0.52 -5.33
C LYS A 87 6.29 0.09 -4.28
N PHE A 88 5.59 -1.02 -4.51
CA PHE A 88 4.67 -1.59 -3.54
C PHE A 88 5.38 -1.98 -2.25
N GLU A 89 6.49 -2.70 -2.32
CA GLU A 89 7.26 -3.11 -1.16
C GLU A 89 7.81 -1.92 -0.38
N GLN A 90 8.30 -0.88 -1.07
CA GLN A 90 8.72 0.37 -0.43
C GLN A 90 7.55 1.07 0.29
N SER A 91 6.41 1.22 -0.39
CA SER A 91 5.24 1.86 0.20
C SER A 91 4.67 1.07 1.39
N ALA A 92 4.63 -0.26 1.28
CA ALA A 92 4.17 -1.15 2.33
C ALA A 92 5.11 -1.11 3.55
N ALA A 93 6.43 -1.22 3.33
CA ALA A 93 7.41 -1.17 4.40
C ALA A 93 7.38 0.18 5.15
N GLU A 94 7.24 1.29 4.42
CA GLU A 94 7.16 2.62 5.02
C GLU A 94 5.84 2.80 5.80
N LEU A 95 4.71 2.32 5.26
CA LEU A 95 3.46 2.27 6.00
C LEU A 95 3.56 1.43 7.27
N GLU A 96 4.11 0.22 7.19
CA GLU A 96 4.28 -0.65 8.35
C GLU A 96 5.17 -0.02 9.41
N ALA A 97 6.22 0.71 9.01
CA ALA A 97 7.07 1.48 9.91
C ALA A 97 6.27 2.59 10.62
N LEU A 98 5.43 3.34 9.88
CA LEU A 98 4.54 4.36 10.46
C LEU A 98 3.50 3.75 11.41
N VAL A 99 2.92 2.61 11.05
CA VAL A 99 1.99 1.85 11.90
C VAL A 99 2.69 1.41 13.18
N LYS A 100 3.90 0.86 13.08
CA LYS A 100 4.69 0.43 14.23
C LYS A 100 5.04 1.60 15.15
N ALA A 101 5.43 2.75 14.59
CA ALA A 101 5.67 3.97 15.35
C ALA A 101 4.40 4.45 16.07
N ARG A 102 3.24 4.41 15.40
CA ARG A 102 1.95 4.82 15.97
C ARG A 102 1.45 3.86 17.06
N ARG A 103 1.64 2.56 16.87
CA ARG A 103 1.32 1.51 17.87
C ARG A 103 2.23 1.59 19.09
N GLY A 104 3.52 1.87 18.89
CA GLY A 104 4.45 2.15 19.98
C GLY A 104 4.00 3.34 20.84
N ASN A 105 3.48 4.39 20.21
CA ASN A 105 2.98 5.57 20.92
C ASN A 105 1.61 5.35 21.61
N ARG A 106 0.76 4.45 21.09
CA ARG A 106 -0.51 4.04 21.74
C ARG A 106 -0.29 3.16 22.98
N GLY A 107 0.85 2.45 23.06
CA GLY A 107 1.19 1.58 24.19
C GLY A 107 1.65 2.33 25.45
N ASP A 108 2.10 3.58 25.33
CA ASP A 108 2.66 4.35 26.46
C ASP A 108 1.60 5.09 27.29
N SER A 109 0.41 5.34 26.72
CA SER A 109 -0.68 6.02 27.43
C SER A 109 -1.50 5.12 28.37
N ALA A 110 -1.24 3.81 28.41
CA ALA A 110 -1.96 2.86 29.26
C ALA A 110 -1.32 2.63 30.65
N CYS A 111 -0.18 3.28 30.96
CA CYS A 111 0.56 3.05 32.22
C CYS A 111 0.82 4.35 33.00
N ARG A 112 -0.21 5.18 33.22
CA ARG A 112 -0.09 6.35 34.13
C ARG A 112 -1.35 6.70 34.92
N ILE A 113 -2.17 5.69 35.24
CA ILE A 113 -3.22 5.80 36.26
C ILE A 113 -3.08 4.59 37.18
N MET A 114 -2.17 4.68 38.14
CA MET A 114 -2.22 4.00 39.43
C MET A 114 -1.73 4.99 40.48
#